data_AF-A0A151LPW4-F1
#
_entry.id   AF-A0A151LPW4-F1
#
_cell.length_a   1.000
_cell.length_b   1.000
_cell.length_c   1.000
_cell.angle_alpha   90.00
_cell.angle_beta   90.00
_cell.angle_gamma   90.00
#
_symmetry.space_group_name_H-M   'P 1'
#
loop_
_entity.id
_entity.type
_entity.pdbx_description
1 polymer ?
#
loop_
_entity_poly.entity_id
_entity_poly.type
_entity_poly.pdbx_seq_one_letter_code
_entity_poly.pdbx_strand_id
1 'polypeptide(L)'
;MKDYKNSDSNSCGYNPRNMNKYDKNYVGNNNTTDTNTSDNNTNDNNLSDSNTSDNNTSDVNLSSNNINNINKAKGYNIIDNNNNNNILLGNKMNCKYVSYECEHILFLSSFQLSFSFIFSMYCQFYYLSIINMGLFVTSILHWRKPELGLRRNIDIAMMLCSIIIHIIYSFYINSLCVFICFFTSVLLASLYFIGKKFSYNSYSTLYHLFIHTIGNLSAITIYYISKKKYINNS
;
A
#
# COMPACT_ATOMS: atom_id res chain seq x y z
N MET A 1 -2.93 -23.60 -38.56
CA MET A 1 -1.82 -22.72 -39.00
C MET A 1 -2.24 -21.30 -38.67
N LYS A 2 -1.60 -20.71 -37.65
CA LYS A 2 -1.45 -19.28 -37.25
C LYS A 2 -2.68 -18.35 -37.42
N ASP A 3 -3.16 -17.66 -36.38
CA ASP A 3 -2.42 -16.55 -35.80
C ASP A 3 -2.66 -16.34 -34.29
N TYR A 4 -1.54 -16.28 -33.57
CA TYR A 4 -1.39 -15.68 -32.26
C TYR A 4 -1.40 -14.16 -32.40
N LYS A 5 -2.23 -13.45 -31.63
CA LYS A 5 -1.97 -12.06 -31.25
C LYS A 5 -1.78 -11.99 -29.74
N ASN A 6 -0.52 -11.83 -29.37
CA ASN A 6 -0.02 -11.45 -28.06
C ASN A 6 0.14 -9.92 -28.01
N SER A 7 0.33 -9.38 -26.80
CA SER A 7 0.64 -7.97 -26.43
C SER A 7 -0.49 -6.95 -26.72
N ASP A 8 -1.01 -6.21 -25.75
CA ASP A 8 -0.27 -5.27 -24.91
C ASP A 8 -0.71 -5.18 -23.44
N SER A 9 0.31 -5.09 -22.59
CA SER A 9 0.26 -4.61 -21.21
C SER A 9 -0.19 -3.15 -21.16
N ASN A 10 -1.38 -2.90 -20.62
CA ASN A 10 -1.85 -1.54 -20.34
C ASN A 10 -1.06 -0.92 -19.17
N SER A 11 -0.08 -0.13 -19.56
CA SER A 11 0.58 0.91 -18.78
C SER A 11 -0.43 1.98 -18.35
N CYS A 12 -0.17 2.55 -17.18
CA CYS A 12 -0.95 3.52 -16.41
C CYS A 12 -1.60 4.66 -17.24
N GLY A 13 -2.89 4.52 -17.53
CA GLY A 13 -3.80 5.61 -17.83
C GLY A 13 -4.77 5.81 -16.66
N TYR A 14 -4.34 6.51 -15.61
CA TYR A 14 -5.25 6.98 -14.57
C TYR A 14 -5.84 8.31 -15.01
N ASN A 15 -7.15 8.33 -15.29
CA ASN A 15 -7.91 9.53 -15.64
C ASN A 15 -8.78 9.93 -14.43
N PRO A 16 -8.42 10.96 -13.65
CA PRO A 16 -9.28 11.47 -12.61
C PRO A 16 -10.09 12.65 -13.17
N ARG A 17 -11.23 12.38 -13.80
CA ARG A 17 -12.30 13.37 -13.82
C ARG A 17 -13.23 13.06 -12.64
N ASN A 18 -13.39 14.06 -11.79
CA ASN A 18 -14.21 14.12 -10.58
C ASN A 18 -13.69 13.37 -9.34
N MET A 19 -12.97 14.10 -8.50
CA MET A 19 -13.38 14.18 -7.09
C MET A 19 -13.00 15.53 -6.47
N ASN A 20 -13.92 16.04 -5.65
CA ASN A 20 -14.06 17.42 -5.23
C ASN A 20 -12.90 17.97 -4.38
N LYS A 21 -12.47 19.17 -4.80
CA LYS A 21 -12.19 20.38 -4.01
C LYS A 21 -12.52 20.27 -2.50
N TYR A 22 -11.51 20.15 -1.65
CA TYR A 22 -11.36 20.89 -0.37
C TYR A 22 -9.91 20.76 0.14
N ASP A 23 -9.30 21.94 0.36
CA ASP A 23 -8.19 22.28 1.27
C ASP A 23 -6.82 21.58 1.13
N LYS A 24 -5.67 22.25 1.30
CA LYS A 24 -5.30 23.67 1.47
C LYS A 24 -3.77 23.72 1.28
N ASN A 25 -3.29 24.89 0.86
CA ASN A 25 -1.89 25.27 0.69
C ASN A 25 -0.92 24.73 1.75
N TYR A 26 0.24 24.25 1.33
CA TYR A 26 1.51 24.65 1.94
C TYR A 26 2.62 24.69 0.87
N VAL A 27 3.03 25.91 0.57
CA VAL A 27 4.30 26.24 -0.12
C VAL A 27 5.35 26.34 0.97
N GLY A 28 6.44 25.58 0.84
CA GLY A 28 7.57 25.64 1.75
C GLY A 28 8.81 25.11 1.05
N ASN A 29 9.45 25.98 0.28
CA ASN A 29 10.79 25.78 -0.26
C ASN A 29 11.80 26.07 0.86
N ASN A 30 12.85 25.25 1.00
CA ASN A 30 14.26 25.66 1.03
C ASN A 30 15.17 24.52 1.56
N ASN A 31 16.24 24.24 0.80
CA ASN A 31 17.44 23.54 1.25
C ASN A 31 18.16 24.35 2.35
N THR A 32 18.75 23.70 3.35
CA THR A 32 20.22 23.63 3.57
C THR A 32 20.56 22.77 4.80
N THR A 33 21.82 22.34 4.81
CA THR A 33 22.57 21.33 5.58
C THR A 33 22.86 21.61 7.07
N ASP A 34 23.08 20.49 7.77
CA ASP A 34 24.05 20.18 8.85
C ASP A 34 23.87 20.55 10.35
N THR A 35 24.14 19.49 11.13
CA THR A 35 24.85 19.38 12.44
C THR A 35 24.17 19.68 13.80
N ASN A 36 23.97 18.58 14.54
CA ASN A 36 24.33 18.26 15.94
C ASN A 36 24.02 19.17 17.16
N THR A 37 23.58 18.46 18.22
CA THR A 37 23.88 18.53 19.68
C THR A 37 22.86 19.15 20.66
N SER A 38 22.43 18.28 21.58
CA SER A 38 22.23 18.40 23.05
C SER A 38 21.24 19.38 23.69
N ASP A 39 20.35 18.74 24.48
CA ASP A 39 20.01 18.94 25.91
C ASP A 39 19.07 20.04 26.42
N ASN A 40 18.11 19.56 27.25
CA ASN A 40 17.46 20.12 28.46
C ASN A 40 16.89 21.56 28.38
N ASN A 41 15.66 21.88 28.77
CA ASN A 41 15.01 21.64 30.07
C ASN A 41 13.60 22.28 30.09
N THR A 42 12.91 21.99 31.18
CA THR A 42 11.55 22.27 31.73
C THR A 42 10.90 23.68 31.71
N ASN A 43 9.58 23.64 32.01
CA ASN A 43 8.66 24.68 32.57
C ASN A 43 8.09 25.73 31.60
N ASP A 44 6.84 26.22 31.69
CA ASP A 44 5.71 26.04 32.62
C ASP A 44 4.42 26.65 32.00
N ASN A 45 3.28 26.07 32.36
CA ASN A 45 1.98 26.66 32.75
C ASN A 45 1.25 27.78 31.96
N ASN A 46 -0.01 27.44 31.62
CA ASN A 46 -1.29 28.16 31.85
C ASN A 46 -1.55 29.57 31.29
N LEU A 47 -2.68 29.72 30.56
CA LEU A 47 -3.99 30.20 31.09
C LEU A 47 -4.79 31.00 30.02
N SER A 48 -6.03 30.53 29.79
CA SER A 48 -7.29 31.26 29.49
C SER A 48 -7.40 32.36 28.43
N ASP A 49 -8.34 32.11 27.51
CA ASP A 49 -9.51 32.92 27.09
C ASP A 49 -9.37 34.43 26.87
N SER A 50 -9.78 34.89 25.67
CA SER A 50 -10.91 35.82 25.54
C SER A 50 -11.33 36.01 24.08
N ASN A 51 -12.62 35.87 23.81
CA ASN A 51 -13.28 36.30 22.57
C ASN A 51 -13.42 37.82 22.57
N THR A 52 -13.19 38.48 21.42
CA THR A 52 -13.87 39.74 21.11
C THR A 52 -14.04 39.85 19.59
N SER A 53 -15.30 39.78 19.17
CA SER A 53 -15.79 40.26 17.88
C SER A 53 -15.85 41.79 17.91
N ASP A 54 -15.50 42.46 16.81
CA ASP A 54 -16.28 43.60 16.30
C ASP A 54 -15.86 44.03 14.87
N ASN A 55 -16.84 43.91 13.98
CA ASN A 55 -17.37 44.89 13.01
C ASN A 55 -16.44 45.87 12.25
N ASN A 56 -16.50 45.72 10.91
CA ASN A 56 -16.63 46.73 9.85
C ASN A 56 -15.89 48.08 9.95
N THR A 57 -15.06 48.38 8.95
CA THR A 57 -15.17 49.67 8.23
C THR A 57 -14.68 49.56 6.79
N SER A 58 -15.34 50.39 5.99
CA SER A 58 -15.49 50.45 4.55
C SER A 58 -14.29 51.03 3.78
N ASP A 59 -14.35 50.81 2.47
CA ASP A 59 -13.96 51.74 1.39
C ASP A 59 -12.48 52.12 1.21
N VAL A 60 -11.85 51.47 0.23
CA VAL A 60 -10.92 52.16 -0.69
C VAL A 60 -11.26 51.75 -2.13
N ASN A 61 -12.08 52.58 -2.78
CA ASN A 61 -12.10 52.70 -4.22
C ASN A 61 -10.83 53.45 -4.65
N LEU A 62 -9.97 52.83 -5.46
CA LEU A 62 -9.10 53.56 -6.37
C LEU A 62 -9.29 53.00 -7.78
N SER A 63 -10.05 53.75 -8.57
CA SER A 63 -10.20 53.58 -10.00
C SER A 63 -8.90 53.99 -10.71
N SER A 64 -8.46 53.21 -11.67
CA SER A 64 -7.52 53.62 -12.70
C SER A 64 -7.67 52.70 -13.92
N ASN A 65 -8.53 53.17 -14.82
CA ASN A 65 -8.58 52.91 -16.26
C ASN A 65 -7.38 52.15 -16.86
N ASN A 66 -7.65 51.03 -17.53
CA ASN A 66 -7.35 50.94 -18.95
C ASN A 66 -8.07 49.76 -19.62
N ILE A 67 -9.21 50.09 -20.22
CA ILE A 67 -9.79 49.35 -21.32
C ILE A 67 -8.87 49.58 -22.52
N ASN A 68 -8.16 48.55 -22.97
CA ASN A 68 -7.77 48.42 -24.37
C ASN A 68 -8.01 46.97 -24.79
N ASN A 69 -9.23 46.78 -25.24
CA ASN A 69 -9.74 45.57 -25.83
C ASN A 69 -9.37 45.55 -27.32
N ILE A 70 -9.08 44.35 -27.82
CA ILE A 70 -9.43 43.87 -29.17
C ILE A 70 -8.44 44.13 -30.34
N ASN A 71 -8.13 43.01 -31.02
CA ASN A 71 -7.60 42.81 -32.37
C ASN A 71 -6.08 42.79 -32.60
N LYS A 72 -5.50 41.57 -32.52
CA LYS A 72 -4.69 41.06 -33.65
C LYS A 72 -4.62 39.53 -33.69
N ALA A 73 -5.58 38.94 -34.39
CA ALA A 73 -5.39 37.66 -35.04
C ALA A 73 -4.41 37.83 -36.23
N LYS A 74 -3.18 37.31 -36.09
CA LYS A 74 -2.27 36.87 -37.15
C LYS A 74 -1.33 35.85 -36.46
N GLY A 75 -1.54 34.55 -36.59
CA GLY A 75 -1.20 33.81 -37.80
C GLY A 75 0.20 33.21 -37.61
N TYR A 76 0.28 32.03 -37.01
CA TYR A 76 1.46 31.18 -37.08
C TYR A 76 1.04 29.75 -37.39
N ASN A 77 0.92 29.48 -38.69
CA ASN A 77 1.28 28.17 -39.22
C ASN A 77 2.81 28.10 -39.18
N ILE A 78 3.38 27.32 -38.27
CA ILE A 78 4.72 26.77 -38.46
C ILE A 78 4.53 25.26 -38.55
N ILE A 79 4.52 24.79 -39.80
CA ILE A 79 4.87 23.43 -40.14
C ILE A 79 6.40 23.39 -40.05
N ASP A 80 6.94 22.91 -38.93
CA ASP A 80 8.34 22.51 -38.84
C ASP A 80 8.42 20.99 -39.00
N ASN A 81 8.59 20.59 -40.26
CA ASN A 81 9.21 19.33 -40.63
C ASN A 81 10.73 19.51 -40.51
N ASN A 82 11.33 19.08 -39.40
CA ASN A 82 12.69 18.52 -39.41
C ASN A 82 13.09 17.94 -38.05
N ASN A 83 13.37 16.63 -38.08
CA ASN A 83 14.40 15.94 -37.31
C ASN A 83 14.74 16.47 -35.91
N ASN A 84 14.11 15.88 -34.89
CA ASN A 84 14.77 15.56 -33.63
C ASN A 84 14.14 14.30 -33.03
N ASN A 85 14.61 13.14 -33.51
CA ASN A 85 14.64 11.94 -32.69
C ASN A 85 15.49 12.27 -31.46
N ASN A 86 14.87 12.63 -30.33
CA ASN A 86 15.37 12.55 -28.94
C ASN A 86 14.51 13.33 -27.94
N ILE A 87 13.17 13.21 -27.98
CA ILE A 87 12.34 13.47 -26.78
C ILE A 87 11.86 12.11 -26.25
N LEU A 88 12.85 11.28 -25.94
CA LEU A 88 12.71 10.02 -25.23
C LEU A 88 13.51 10.15 -23.94
N LEU A 89 13.07 10.99 -23.00
CA LEU A 89 13.39 10.91 -21.57
C LEU A 89 12.75 12.10 -20.85
N GLY A 90 11.57 11.92 -20.29
CA GLY A 90 10.93 12.99 -19.55
C GLY A 90 9.73 12.46 -18.80
N ASN A 91 9.98 12.03 -17.56
CA ASN A 91 9.02 11.54 -16.59
C ASN A 91 8.52 10.11 -16.87
N LYS A 92 9.40 9.14 -16.55
CA LYS A 92 8.93 7.90 -15.92
C LYS A 92 8.25 8.32 -14.62
N MET A 93 6.96 8.69 -14.71
CA MET A 93 6.13 8.89 -13.52
C MET A 93 6.27 7.60 -12.73
N ASN A 94 6.99 7.65 -11.61
CA ASN A 94 6.97 6.60 -10.62
C ASN A 94 5.54 6.56 -10.10
N CYS A 95 4.66 5.85 -10.82
CA CYS A 95 3.29 5.59 -10.43
C CYS A 95 3.32 4.66 -9.22
N LYS A 96 3.62 5.24 -8.07
CA LYS A 96 3.47 4.58 -6.78
C LYS A 96 1.98 4.32 -6.63
N TYR A 97 1.60 3.06 -6.67
CA TYR A 97 0.19 2.68 -6.65
C TYR A 97 -0.41 2.76 -5.24
N VAL A 98 0.41 2.99 -4.21
CA VAL A 98 -0.04 3.14 -2.82
C VAL A 98 0.46 4.48 -2.27
N SER A 99 -0.35 5.13 -1.43
CA SER A 99 0.09 6.33 -0.71
C SER A 99 1.26 6.01 0.24
N TYR A 100 2.07 7.01 0.56
CA TYR A 100 3.24 6.84 1.43
C TYR A 100 2.86 6.23 2.80
N GLU A 101 1.82 6.74 3.44
CA GLU A 101 1.34 6.22 4.73
C GLU A 101 0.92 4.75 4.65
N CYS A 102 0.18 4.39 3.60
CA CYS A 102 -0.29 3.03 3.42
C CYS A 102 0.85 2.05 3.13
N GLU A 103 1.89 2.45 2.38
CA GLU A 103 3.08 1.63 2.19
C GLU A 103 3.77 1.30 3.51
N HIS A 104 3.94 2.28 4.39
CA HIS A 104 4.56 2.06 5.70
C HIS A 104 3.75 1.09 6.57
N ILE A 105 2.42 1.23 6.58
CA ILE A 105 1.52 0.32 7.30
C ILE A 105 1.63 -1.10 6.72
N LEU A 106 1.64 -1.24 5.39
CA LEU A 106 1.75 -2.53 4.72
C LEU A 106 3.10 -3.20 5.00
N PHE A 107 4.18 -2.44 4.93
CA PHE A 107 5.52 -2.91 5.30
C PHE A 107 5.58 -3.38 6.75
N LEU A 108 5.01 -2.61 7.69
CA LEU A 108 4.97 -3.02 9.10
C LEU A 108 4.07 -4.26 9.30
N SER A 109 2.98 -4.38 8.54
CA SER A 109 2.08 -5.53 8.61
C SER A 109 2.74 -6.84 8.22
N SER A 110 3.75 -6.82 7.34
CA SER A 110 4.52 -8.01 6.97
C SER A 110 5.19 -8.68 8.16
N PHE A 111 5.56 -7.92 9.20
CA PHE A 111 6.14 -8.50 10.42
C PHE A 111 5.18 -9.37 11.21
N GLN A 112 3.86 -9.27 10.98
CA GLN A 112 2.91 -10.21 11.59
C GLN A 112 3.18 -11.65 11.15
N LEU A 113 3.70 -11.87 9.92
CA LEU A 113 4.04 -13.20 9.42
C LEU A 113 5.16 -13.88 10.22
N SER A 114 5.98 -13.13 10.95
CA SER A 114 7.03 -13.73 11.79
C SER A 114 6.45 -14.53 12.95
N PHE A 115 5.22 -14.26 13.40
CA PHE A 115 4.59 -15.02 14.48
C PHE A 115 4.36 -16.47 14.10
N SER A 116 3.81 -16.74 12.91
CA SER A 116 3.62 -18.12 12.43
C SER A 116 4.94 -18.84 12.21
N PHE A 117 5.96 -18.12 11.71
CA PHE A 117 7.32 -18.63 11.57
C PHE A 117 7.92 -19.06 12.92
N ILE A 118 7.96 -18.15 13.90
CA ILE A 118 8.51 -18.42 15.24
C ILE A 118 7.73 -19.56 15.92
N PHE A 119 6.40 -19.54 15.82
CA PHE A 119 5.56 -20.57 16.44
C PHE A 119 5.76 -21.95 15.79
N SER A 120 5.91 -22.03 14.47
CA SER A 120 6.23 -23.30 13.80
C SER A 120 7.58 -23.87 14.21
N MET A 121 8.60 -23.02 14.42
CA MET A 121 9.90 -23.44 14.96
C MET A 121 9.76 -23.98 16.38
N TYR A 122 9.00 -23.26 17.23
CA TYR A 122 8.72 -23.69 18.60
C TYR A 122 8.03 -25.07 18.65
N CYS A 123 7.08 -25.32 17.74
CA CYS A 123 6.42 -26.63 17.63
C CYS A 123 7.28 -27.73 16.98
N GLN A 124 8.48 -27.40 16.49
CA GLN A 124 9.39 -28.28 15.73
C GLN A 124 8.87 -28.70 14.35
N PHE A 125 8.00 -27.88 13.74
CA PHE A 125 7.48 -28.10 12.39
C PHE A 125 8.36 -27.41 11.34
N TYR A 126 9.58 -27.90 11.15
CA TYR A 126 10.61 -27.23 10.33
C TYR A 126 10.19 -26.98 8.88
N TYR A 127 9.49 -27.93 8.24
CA TYR A 127 9.09 -27.75 6.85
C TYR A 127 8.02 -26.63 6.69
N LEU A 128 7.06 -26.52 7.62
CA LEU A 128 6.10 -25.41 7.61
C LEU A 128 6.79 -24.08 7.94
N SER A 129 7.81 -24.13 8.79
CA SER A 129 8.62 -22.96 9.11
C SER A 129 9.33 -22.38 7.89
N ILE A 130 9.91 -23.22 7.02
CA ILE A 130 10.53 -22.78 5.76
C ILE A 130 9.50 -22.05 4.87
N ILE A 131 8.28 -22.58 4.78
CA ILE A 131 7.20 -21.96 4.00
C ILE A 131 6.76 -20.62 4.61
N ASN A 132 6.62 -20.52 5.92
CA ASN A 132 6.31 -19.26 6.59
C ASN A 132 7.43 -18.23 6.45
N MET A 133 8.68 -18.66 6.52
CA MET A 133 9.85 -17.81 6.29
C MET A 133 9.85 -17.28 4.86
N GLY A 134 9.56 -18.14 3.88
CA GLY A 134 9.41 -17.73 2.49
C GLY A 134 8.36 -16.65 2.31
N LEU A 135 7.16 -16.86 2.86
CA LEU A 135 6.05 -15.88 2.80
C LEU A 135 6.42 -14.56 3.50
N PHE A 136 7.09 -14.62 4.64
CA PHE A 136 7.58 -13.45 5.36
C PHE A 136 8.59 -12.65 4.52
N VAL A 137 9.59 -13.31 3.94
CA VAL A 137 10.62 -12.68 3.13
C VAL A 137 10.02 -12.08 1.86
N THR A 138 9.15 -12.79 1.15
CA THR A 138 8.52 -12.25 -0.08
C THR A 138 7.66 -11.03 0.22
N SER A 139 6.95 -11.03 1.36
CA SER A 139 6.10 -9.91 1.78
C SER A 139 6.94 -8.68 2.09
N ILE A 140 8.02 -8.81 2.89
CA ILE A 140 8.96 -7.71 3.16
C ILE A 140 9.58 -7.18 1.87
N LEU A 141 10.04 -8.07 0.98
CA LEU A 141 10.69 -7.67 -0.27
C LEU A 141 9.75 -6.92 -1.20
N HIS A 142 8.46 -7.31 -1.23
CA HIS A 142 7.45 -6.61 -1.99
C HIS A 142 7.14 -5.24 -1.37
N TRP A 143 6.86 -5.17 -0.07
CA TRP A 143 6.40 -3.95 0.58
C TRP A 143 7.50 -2.92 0.86
N ARG A 144 8.78 -3.32 0.82
CA ARG A 144 9.91 -2.36 0.84
C ARG A 144 9.89 -1.39 -0.33
N LYS A 145 9.38 -1.83 -1.49
CA LYS A 145 9.20 -1.04 -2.71
C LYS A 145 7.97 -1.56 -3.46
N PRO A 146 6.77 -1.07 -3.13
CA PRO A 146 5.52 -1.54 -3.71
C PRO A 146 5.46 -1.14 -5.18
N GLU A 147 5.84 -2.08 -6.03
CA GLU A 147 5.80 -1.98 -7.48
C GLU A 147 4.88 -3.07 -8.03
N LEU A 148 4.02 -2.71 -8.99
CA LEU A 148 3.28 -3.70 -9.77
C LEU A 148 4.29 -4.44 -10.65
N GLY A 149 4.38 -5.76 -10.52
CA GLY A 149 5.29 -6.56 -11.32
C GLY A 149 5.69 -7.88 -10.68
N LEU A 150 6.89 -8.33 -11.01
CA LEU A 150 7.38 -9.66 -10.66
C LEU A 150 7.43 -9.92 -9.14
N ARG A 151 7.82 -8.92 -8.33
CA ARG A 151 7.86 -9.07 -6.86
C ARG A 151 6.49 -9.40 -6.26
N ARG A 152 5.45 -8.69 -6.71
CA ARG A 152 4.06 -8.92 -6.30
C ARG A 152 3.58 -10.31 -6.73
N ASN A 153 3.92 -10.73 -7.95
CA ASN A 153 3.53 -12.04 -8.45
C ASN A 153 4.18 -13.17 -7.63
N ILE A 154 5.45 -13.01 -7.24
CA ILE A 154 6.16 -13.96 -6.37
C ILE A 154 5.50 -14.02 -4.98
N ASP A 155 5.17 -12.88 -4.38
CA ASP A 155 4.54 -12.85 -3.05
C ASP A 155 3.14 -13.52 -3.07
N ILE A 156 2.33 -13.23 -4.09
CA ILE A 156 1.03 -13.89 -4.28
C ILE A 156 1.20 -15.39 -4.52
N ALA A 157 2.18 -15.81 -5.34
CA ALA A 157 2.47 -17.23 -5.57
C ALA A 157 2.90 -17.94 -4.28
N MET A 158 3.76 -17.30 -3.48
CA MET A 158 4.22 -17.84 -2.20
C MET A 158 3.06 -17.98 -1.21
N MET A 159 2.14 -17.02 -1.19
CA MET A 159 0.89 -17.10 -0.41
C MET A 159 0.03 -18.29 -0.84
N LEU A 160 -0.16 -18.50 -2.15
CA LEU A 160 -0.92 -19.65 -2.67
C LEU A 160 -0.25 -20.99 -2.31
N CYS A 161 1.07 -21.10 -2.48
CA CYS A 161 1.83 -22.27 -2.07
C CYS A 161 1.66 -22.53 -0.56
N SER A 162 1.71 -21.49 0.26
CA SER A 162 1.48 -21.59 1.70
C SER A 162 0.09 -22.14 2.01
N ILE A 163 -0.97 -21.62 1.38
CA ILE A 163 -2.34 -22.12 1.56
C ILE A 163 -2.45 -23.60 1.17
N ILE A 164 -1.91 -24.01 0.02
CA ILE A 164 -1.94 -25.41 -0.44
C ILE A 164 -1.27 -26.34 0.57
N ILE A 165 -0.09 -25.96 1.08
CA ILE A 165 0.65 -26.77 2.06
C ILE A 165 -0.12 -26.87 3.38
N HIS A 166 -0.76 -25.79 3.83
CA HIS A 166 -1.59 -25.81 5.03
C HIS A 166 -2.85 -26.67 4.86
N ILE A 167 -3.46 -26.68 3.68
CA ILE A 167 -4.59 -27.58 3.37
C ILE A 167 -4.14 -29.03 3.45
N ILE A 168 -3.05 -29.40 2.76
CA ILE A 168 -2.50 -30.76 2.77
C ILE A 168 -2.17 -31.20 4.21
N TYR A 169 -1.50 -30.33 4.97
CA TYR A 169 -1.17 -30.60 6.36
C TYR A 169 -2.41 -30.77 7.24
N SER A 170 -3.43 -29.94 7.04
CA SER A 170 -4.69 -30.03 7.79
C SER A 170 -5.39 -31.37 7.59
N PHE A 171 -5.38 -31.91 6.37
CA PHE A 171 -5.91 -33.25 6.07
C PHE A 171 -5.16 -34.37 6.79
N TYR A 172 -3.85 -34.22 6.98
CA TYR A 172 -3.03 -35.21 7.70
C TYR A 172 -3.31 -35.21 9.22
N ILE A 173 -3.70 -34.07 9.79
CA ILE A 173 -3.85 -33.91 11.23
C ILE A 173 -5.26 -34.30 11.72
N ASN A 174 -6.30 -33.54 11.37
CA ASN A 174 -7.65 -33.75 11.92
C ASN A 174 -8.71 -33.02 11.08
N SER A 175 -9.95 -33.52 11.06
CA SER A 175 -11.10 -32.89 10.40
C SER A 175 -11.37 -31.47 10.91
N LEU A 176 -11.11 -31.19 12.20
CA LEU A 176 -11.20 -29.84 12.75
C LEU A 176 -10.21 -28.87 12.07
N CYS A 177 -8.97 -29.32 11.80
CA CYS A 177 -7.99 -28.49 11.10
C CYS A 177 -8.42 -28.23 9.65
N VAL A 178 -8.98 -29.24 8.97
CA VAL A 178 -9.54 -29.09 7.63
C VAL A 178 -10.66 -28.04 7.61
N PHE A 179 -11.57 -28.09 8.58
CA PHE A 179 -12.64 -27.11 8.72
C PHE A 179 -12.09 -25.69 8.93
N ILE A 180 -11.15 -25.51 9.87
CA ILE A 180 -10.50 -24.22 10.13
C ILE A 180 -9.84 -23.69 8.85
N CYS A 181 -9.08 -24.55 8.14
CA CYS A 181 -8.39 -24.17 6.92
C CYS A 181 -9.36 -23.79 5.78
N PHE A 182 -10.46 -24.51 5.62
CA PHE A 182 -11.50 -24.21 4.63
C PHE A 182 -12.16 -22.86 4.87
N PHE A 183 -12.66 -22.60 6.10
CA PHE A 183 -13.29 -21.33 6.44
C PHE A 183 -12.31 -20.16 6.36
N THR A 184 -11.06 -20.37 6.78
CA THR A 184 -9.99 -19.37 6.64
C THR A 184 -9.77 -19.05 5.16
N SER A 185 -9.67 -20.06 4.29
CA SER A 185 -9.42 -19.85 2.86
C SER A 185 -10.55 -19.06 2.18
N VAL A 186 -11.81 -19.39 2.50
CA VAL A 186 -12.98 -18.63 2.01
C VAL A 186 -12.97 -17.19 2.50
N LEU A 187 -12.63 -16.97 3.78
CA LEU A 187 -12.55 -15.64 4.38
C LEU A 187 -11.42 -14.81 3.74
N LEU A 188 -10.23 -15.39 3.56
CA LEU A 188 -9.09 -14.74 2.90
C LEU A 188 -9.42 -14.36 1.45
N ALA A 189 -10.06 -15.26 0.70
CA ALA A 189 -10.51 -14.97 -0.66
C ALA A 189 -11.52 -13.81 -0.68
N SER A 190 -12.49 -13.82 0.23
CA SER A 190 -13.49 -12.76 0.36
C SER A 190 -12.86 -11.40 0.68
N LEU A 191 -11.95 -11.36 1.67
CA LEU A 191 -11.22 -10.14 2.04
C LEU A 191 -10.34 -9.63 0.89
N TYR A 192 -9.74 -10.54 0.12
CA TYR A 192 -8.97 -10.16 -1.06
C TYR A 192 -9.85 -9.50 -2.13
N PHE A 193 -11.00 -10.10 -2.46
CA PHE A 193 -11.91 -9.51 -3.46
C PHE A 193 -12.48 -8.16 -3.00
N ILE A 194 -12.83 -8.04 -1.72
CA ILE A 194 -13.32 -6.78 -1.15
C ILE A 194 -12.20 -5.73 -1.13
N GLY A 195 -11.01 -6.08 -0.66
CA GLY A 195 -9.85 -5.18 -0.63
C GLY A 195 -9.43 -4.71 -2.04
N LYS A 196 -9.60 -5.57 -3.05
CA LYS A 196 -9.40 -5.21 -4.46
C LYS A 196 -10.42 -4.20 -4.97
N LYS A 197 -11.68 -4.25 -4.50
CA LYS A 197 -12.73 -3.26 -4.86
C LYS A 197 -12.38 -1.86 -4.34
N PHE A 198 -11.69 -1.77 -3.20
CA PHE A 198 -11.23 -0.50 -2.61
C PHE A 198 -9.79 -0.14 -3.02
N SER A 199 -9.33 -0.61 -4.19
CA SER A 199 -7.95 -0.40 -4.66
C SER A 199 -7.51 1.05 -4.50
N TYR A 200 -6.29 1.24 -4.01
CA TYR A 200 -5.63 2.54 -3.85
C TYR A 200 -6.20 3.43 -2.73
N ASN A 201 -7.02 2.86 -1.85
CA ASN A 201 -7.54 3.53 -0.65
C ASN A 201 -7.00 2.88 0.63
N SER A 202 -7.03 3.60 1.75
CA SER A 202 -6.66 3.13 3.09
C SER A 202 -7.44 1.87 3.51
N TYR A 203 -8.67 1.71 3.03
CA TYR A 203 -9.45 0.49 3.23
C TYR A 203 -8.78 -0.75 2.63
N SER A 204 -8.14 -0.65 1.46
CA SER A 204 -7.42 -1.78 0.85
C SER A 204 -6.28 -2.25 1.76
N THR A 205 -5.55 -1.28 2.34
CA THR A 205 -4.50 -1.52 3.34
C THR A 205 -5.04 -2.24 4.57
N LEU A 206 -6.20 -1.81 5.06
CA LEU A 206 -6.86 -2.46 6.20
C LEU A 206 -7.27 -3.91 5.88
N TYR A 207 -7.84 -4.18 4.70
CA TYR A 207 -8.16 -5.55 4.28
C TYR A 207 -6.91 -6.43 4.14
N HIS A 208 -5.81 -5.87 3.64
CA HIS A 208 -4.53 -6.59 3.56
C HIS A 208 -3.98 -6.94 4.96
N LEU A 209 -4.07 -6.00 5.90
CA LEU A 209 -3.72 -6.24 7.30
C LEU A 209 -4.57 -7.37 7.91
N PHE A 210 -5.89 -7.38 7.64
CA PHE A 210 -6.78 -8.46 8.09
C PHE A 210 -6.42 -9.81 7.45
N ILE A 211 -6.02 -9.84 6.18
CA ILE A 211 -5.53 -11.05 5.51
C ILE A 211 -4.32 -11.63 6.26
N HIS A 212 -3.33 -10.81 6.60
CA HIS A 212 -2.19 -11.24 7.40
C HIS A 212 -2.60 -11.74 8.79
N THR A 213 -3.48 -11.00 9.46
CA THR A 213 -3.93 -11.32 10.82
C THR A 213 -4.65 -12.68 10.87
N ILE A 214 -5.65 -12.87 9.99
CA ILE A 214 -6.45 -14.09 9.92
C ILE A 214 -5.61 -15.27 9.46
N GLY A 215 -4.74 -15.07 8.46
CA GLY A 215 -3.83 -16.11 7.99
C GLY A 215 -2.91 -16.61 9.10
N ASN A 216 -2.31 -15.69 9.86
CA ASN A 216 -1.44 -16.05 10.99
C ASN A 216 -2.19 -16.75 12.12
N LEU A 217 -3.35 -16.24 12.53
CA LEU A 217 -4.16 -16.86 13.57
C LEU A 217 -4.57 -18.30 13.20
N SER A 218 -4.94 -18.51 11.93
CA SER A 218 -5.28 -19.84 11.41
C SER A 218 -4.09 -20.79 11.46
N ALA A 219 -2.91 -20.36 10.96
CA ALA A 219 -1.69 -21.16 10.99
C ALA A 219 -1.28 -21.55 12.41
N ILE A 220 -1.24 -20.58 13.34
CA ILE A 220 -0.93 -20.81 14.76
C ILE A 220 -1.92 -21.80 15.38
N THR A 221 -3.22 -21.65 15.10
CA THR A 221 -4.26 -22.54 15.62
C THR A 221 -4.06 -23.97 15.12
N ILE A 222 -3.77 -24.15 13.83
CA ILE A 222 -3.47 -25.48 13.25
C ILE A 222 -2.24 -26.09 13.92
N TYR A 223 -1.16 -25.32 14.13
CA TYR A 223 0.07 -25.82 14.74
C TYR A 223 -0.15 -26.20 16.21
N TYR A 224 -0.92 -25.41 16.94
CA TYR A 224 -1.28 -25.70 18.33
C TYR A 224 -2.06 -27.03 18.44
N ILE A 225 -3.10 -27.21 17.62
CA ILE A 225 -3.87 -28.46 17.60
C ILE A 225 -2.97 -29.65 17.21
N SER A 226 -2.11 -29.46 16.21
CA SER A 226 -1.19 -30.49 15.73
C SER A 226 -0.20 -30.91 16.82
N LYS A 227 0.39 -29.96 17.54
CA LYS A 227 1.30 -30.24 18.65
C LYS A 227 0.60 -30.95 19.80
N LYS A 228 -0.63 -30.54 20.14
CA LYS A 228 -1.46 -31.20 21.16
C LYS A 228 -1.74 -32.65 20.79
N LYS A 229 -2.08 -32.93 19.53
CA LYS A 229 -2.30 -34.30 19.04
C LYS A 229 -1.03 -35.15 19.11
N TYR A 230 0.12 -34.58 18.75
CA TYR A 230 1.41 -35.27 18.82
C TYR A 230 1.75 -35.70 20.25
N ILE A 231 1.56 -34.82 21.24
CA ILE A 231 1.84 -35.13 22.66
C ILE A 231 0.92 -36.25 23.17
N ASN A 232 -0.36 -36.24 22.80
CA ASN A 232 -1.31 -37.27 23.26
C ASN A 232 -1.07 -38.67 22.67
N ASN A 233 -0.34 -38.75 21.56
CA ASN A 233 -0.06 -39.99 20.84
C ASN A 233 1.37 -40.52 21.10
N SER A 234 2.18 -39.79 21.85
CA SER A 234 3.55 -40.16 22.27
C SER A 234 3.56 -40.74 23.67
#